data_AF-A0A1G7V7W8-F1
#
_entry.id   AF-A0A1G7V7W8-F1
#
_cell.length_a   1.000
_cell.length_b   1.000
_cell.length_c   1.000
_cell.angle_alpha   90.00
_cell.angle_beta   90.00
_cell.angle_gamma   90.00
#
_symmetry.space_group_name_H-M   'P 1'
#
loop_
_entity.id
_entity.type
_entity.pdbx_description
1 polymer ?
#
loop_
_entity_poly.entity_id
_entity_poly.type
_entity_poly.pdbx_seq_one_letter_code
_entity_poly.pdbx_strand_id
1 'polypeptide(L)'
;MYADDLVWPWWEALRVDCPLFDIHTHVGVNDPSGFSATADDVRAALSRLDAGAAVFPLTEPDGYRDANDAVLKEAPLVPFCRVAPGDDPAGEARRCVEAGAAGIKLHPASDGFELDDQELTGVFGLAHELRLPIVVHAGPENDALGDTLLALLDRYSGARFVLAHDGLTDLAWLAGHPLPATLFFDTSWWSPTDLVTLLGAVPPGRVLFGSDIPYSTPTWGAHATARCAMYAGLDDERLASVLGGQSRRLVDRADPLDLGPAPGAVPPLDPLLERLYVYLAAAVEPTKRGEPLGQLLNLARHCCRVRSGHPHRAVFESVRELLDRYEQHAPHLTTGNQYAPGWDLVATAAIVARTPGTPLPDL
;
A
#
# COMPACT_ATOMS: atom_id res chain seq x y z
N MET A 1 -17.60 5.35 2.92
CA MET A 1 -16.66 6.09 2.04
C MET A 1 -16.28 5.26 0.82
N TYR A 2 -16.00 3.96 1.00
CA TYR A 2 -15.60 3.04 -0.05
C TYR A 2 -16.65 1.97 -0.32
N ALA A 3 -16.57 1.33 -1.48
CA ALA A 3 -17.43 0.26 -1.97
C ALA A 3 -16.93 -1.14 -1.59
N ASP A 4 -16.35 -1.29 -0.39
CA ASP A 4 -15.80 -2.56 0.11
C ASP A 4 -16.80 -3.73 -0.03
N ASP A 5 -18.08 -3.49 0.25
CA ASP A 5 -19.14 -4.51 0.07
C ASP A 5 -19.28 -5.01 -1.37
N LEU A 6 -19.07 -4.12 -2.33
CA LEU A 6 -19.19 -4.44 -3.74
C LEU A 6 -17.94 -5.14 -4.28
N VAL A 7 -16.78 -4.96 -3.64
CA VAL A 7 -15.50 -5.61 -3.96
C VAL A 7 -15.31 -6.92 -3.19
N TRP A 8 -15.99 -7.10 -2.06
CA TRP A 8 -15.83 -8.25 -1.15
C TRP A 8 -15.83 -9.63 -1.81
N PRO A 9 -16.68 -9.95 -2.80
CA PRO A 9 -16.65 -11.26 -3.45
C PRO A 9 -15.29 -11.60 -4.10
N TRP A 10 -14.54 -10.60 -4.57
CA TRP A 10 -13.20 -10.81 -5.12
C TRP A 10 -12.16 -11.09 -4.05
N TRP A 11 -12.33 -10.54 -2.85
CA TRP A 11 -11.50 -10.89 -1.69
C TRP A 11 -11.78 -12.33 -1.24
N GLU A 12 -13.05 -12.70 -1.05
CA GLU A 12 -13.44 -14.06 -0.62
C GLU A 12 -12.97 -15.15 -1.59
N ALA A 13 -12.99 -14.86 -2.90
CA ALA A 13 -12.53 -15.78 -3.93
C ALA A 13 -11.05 -16.19 -3.76
N LEU A 14 -10.21 -15.33 -3.17
CA LEU A 14 -8.79 -15.62 -2.96
C LEU A 14 -8.56 -16.65 -1.84
N ARG A 15 -9.52 -16.84 -0.93
CA ARG A 15 -9.43 -17.80 0.19
C ARG A 15 -8.17 -17.62 1.04
N VAL A 16 -7.80 -16.37 1.28
CA VAL A 16 -6.67 -16.04 2.17
C VAL A 16 -7.06 -16.41 3.60
N ASP A 17 -6.28 -17.31 4.20
CA ASP A 17 -6.45 -17.77 5.58
C ASP A 17 -5.15 -17.57 6.35
N CYS A 18 -4.78 -16.31 6.57
CA CYS A 18 -3.62 -15.94 7.36
C CYS A 18 -3.85 -14.60 8.10
N PRO A 19 -3.23 -14.38 9.27
CA PRO A 19 -3.39 -13.13 10.01
C PRO A 19 -2.82 -11.92 9.25
N LEU A 20 -3.67 -10.93 8.98
CA LEU A 20 -3.31 -9.72 8.24
C LEU A 20 -2.73 -8.64 9.14
N PHE A 21 -1.68 -7.96 8.69
CA PHE A 21 -1.12 -6.79 9.38
C PHE A 21 -0.76 -5.69 8.38
N ASP A 22 -1.47 -4.58 8.46
CA ASP A 22 -1.27 -3.39 7.64
C ASP A 22 -0.14 -2.52 8.22
N ILE A 23 0.96 -2.34 7.49
CA ILE A 23 2.10 -1.53 7.97
C ILE A 23 1.90 -0.02 7.74
N HIS A 24 0.86 0.39 7.01
CA HIS A 24 0.70 1.76 6.53
C HIS A 24 -0.74 2.23 6.68
N THR A 25 -1.07 2.77 7.86
CA THR A 25 -2.35 3.44 8.10
C THR A 25 -2.13 4.78 8.78
N HIS A 26 -3.02 5.74 8.51
CA HIS A 26 -2.93 7.06 9.11
C HIS A 26 -4.17 7.40 9.93
N VAL A 27 -4.00 8.29 10.91
CA VAL A 27 -5.09 8.97 11.62
C VAL A 27 -4.81 10.46 11.71
N GLY A 28 -5.86 11.26 11.73
CA GLY A 28 -5.80 12.72 11.80
C GLY A 28 -6.94 13.37 11.03
N VAL A 29 -7.22 14.61 11.37
CA VAL A 29 -8.31 15.41 10.76
C VAL A 29 -7.85 16.79 10.29
N ASN A 30 -6.57 17.12 10.52
CA ASN A 30 -5.98 18.43 10.22
C ASN A 30 -5.17 18.43 8.91
N ASP A 31 -5.16 17.33 8.16
CA ASP A 31 -4.35 17.19 6.95
C ASP A 31 -4.81 18.18 5.86
N PRO A 32 -3.90 19.02 5.32
CA PRO A 32 -4.25 20.01 4.29
C PRO A 32 -4.80 19.41 2.99
N SER A 33 -4.55 18.13 2.71
CA SER A 33 -5.07 17.43 1.52
C SER A 33 -6.58 17.21 1.56
N GLY A 34 -7.22 17.42 2.71
CA GLY A 34 -8.66 17.20 2.91
C GLY A 34 -9.03 15.74 3.17
N PHE A 35 -8.06 14.84 3.27
CA PHE A 35 -8.26 13.48 3.75
C PHE A 35 -8.21 13.42 5.27
N SER A 36 -9.01 12.54 5.85
CA SER A 36 -9.03 12.34 7.30
C SER A 36 -9.50 10.93 7.65
N ALA A 37 -9.01 10.43 8.78
CA ALA A 37 -9.50 9.23 9.44
C ALA A 37 -9.30 9.36 10.94
N THR A 38 -10.31 8.96 11.70
CA THR A 38 -10.16 8.72 13.14
C THR A 38 -9.63 7.30 13.39
N ALA A 39 -9.12 7.05 14.58
CA ALA A 39 -8.73 5.69 14.98
C ALA A 39 -9.91 4.69 14.94
N ASP A 40 -11.14 5.18 15.17
CA ASP A 40 -12.35 4.37 15.05
C ASP A 40 -12.68 4.04 13.59
N ASP A 41 -12.44 4.95 12.65
CA ASP A 41 -12.56 4.67 11.21
C ASP A 41 -11.56 3.58 10.79
N VAL A 42 -10.32 3.67 11.25
CA VAL A 42 -9.28 2.66 10.99
C VAL A 42 -9.67 1.31 11.58
N ARG A 43 -10.10 1.26 12.85
CA ARG A 43 -10.56 0.02 13.50
C ARG A 43 -11.77 -0.59 12.79
N ALA A 44 -12.73 0.23 12.37
CA ALA A 44 -13.89 -0.23 11.62
C ALA A 44 -13.47 -0.86 10.28
N ALA A 45 -12.55 -0.22 9.55
CA ALA A 45 -12.06 -0.73 8.28
C ALA A 45 -11.26 -2.04 8.42
N LEU A 46 -10.45 -2.18 9.48
CA LEU A 46 -9.69 -3.40 9.78
C LEU A 46 -10.58 -4.56 10.26
N SER A 47 -11.66 -4.27 10.99
CA SER A 47 -12.52 -5.29 11.62
C SER A 47 -13.09 -6.30 10.63
N ARG A 48 -13.35 -5.87 9.38
CA ARG A 48 -13.88 -6.73 8.32
C ARG A 48 -12.92 -7.84 7.92
N LEU A 49 -11.62 -7.60 8.07
CA LEU A 49 -10.53 -8.51 7.72
C LEU A 49 -9.95 -9.25 8.93
N ASP A 50 -10.37 -8.90 10.14
CA ASP A 50 -9.68 -9.28 11.39
C ASP A 50 -8.17 -8.93 11.35
N ALA A 51 -7.85 -7.75 10.81
CA ALA A 51 -6.48 -7.29 10.60
C ALA A 51 -5.95 -6.47 11.78
N GLY A 52 -4.64 -6.59 12.04
CA GLY A 52 -3.90 -5.62 12.87
C GLY A 52 -3.31 -4.51 11.99
N ALA A 53 -2.85 -3.42 12.59
CA ALA A 53 -2.18 -2.36 11.84
C ALA A 53 -1.16 -1.57 12.68
N ALA A 54 -0.14 -1.06 12.00
CA ALA A 54 0.63 0.09 12.44
C ALA A 54 -0.11 1.38 12.05
N VAL A 55 -0.15 2.36 12.94
CA VAL A 55 -0.85 3.63 12.74
C VAL A 55 0.04 4.81 13.12
N PHE A 56 0.01 5.87 12.31
CA PHE A 56 0.76 7.10 12.54
C PHE A 56 -0.06 8.34 12.17
N PRO A 57 0.32 9.54 12.65
CA PRO A 57 -0.38 10.77 12.27
C PRO A 57 -0.32 11.07 10.77
N LEU A 58 -1.44 11.56 10.23
CA LEU A 58 -1.49 12.37 9.02
C LEU A 58 -0.67 13.66 9.20
N THR A 59 -0.60 14.50 8.17
CA THR A 59 0.16 15.75 8.22
C THR A 59 -0.46 16.70 9.25
N GLU A 60 0.36 17.20 10.16
CA GLU A 60 -0.06 18.11 11.23
C GLU A 60 0.71 19.44 11.08
N PRO A 61 0.08 20.49 10.52
CA PRO A 61 0.76 21.75 10.20
C PRO A 61 1.45 22.44 11.40
N ASP A 62 0.93 22.22 12.61
CA ASP A 62 1.44 22.81 13.85
C ASP A 62 2.46 21.90 14.57
N GLY A 63 2.82 20.76 13.97
CA GLY A 63 3.77 19.79 14.50
C GLY A 63 3.14 18.52 15.07
N TYR A 64 3.98 17.51 15.30
CA TYR A 64 3.51 16.13 15.51
C TYR A 64 3.30 15.71 16.97
N ARG A 65 3.73 16.49 17.96
CA ARG A 65 3.79 16.03 19.36
C ARG A 65 2.44 15.61 19.92
N ASP A 66 1.43 16.48 19.76
CA ASP A 66 0.08 16.20 20.28
C ASP A 66 -0.60 15.06 19.51
N ALA A 67 -0.36 14.96 18.20
CA ALA A 67 -0.87 13.87 17.37
C ALA A 67 -0.20 12.53 17.68
N ASN A 68 1.11 12.51 17.94
CA ASN A 68 1.82 11.34 18.43
C ASN A 68 1.27 10.89 19.80
N ASP A 69 0.99 11.84 20.71
CA ASP A 69 0.36 11.55 22.01
C ASP A 69 -1.05 11.00 21.90
N ALA A 70 -1.80 11.35 20.85
CA ALA A 70 -3.09 10.74 20.55
C ALA A 70 -2.89 9.30 20.06
N VAL A 71 -2.05 9.09 19.04
CA VAL A 71 -1.76 7.77 18.44
C VAL A 71 -1.26 6.76 19.48
N LEU A 72 -0.39 7.17 20.40
CA LEU A 72 0.15 6.30 21.46
C LEU A 72 -0.93 5.70 22.39
N LYS A 73 -2.15 6.24 22.40
CA LYS A 73 -3.26 5.77 23.24
C LYS A 73 -4.20 4.80 22.52
N GLU A 74 -4.02 4.57 21.22
CA GLU A 74 -5.00 3.92 20.34
C GLU A 74 -4.89 2.38 20.28
N ALA A 75 -4.66 1.73 21.41
CA ALA A 75 -4.65 0.27 21.48
C ALA A 75 -5.99 -0.34 20.98
N PRO A 76 -5.97 -1.45 20.22
CA PRO A 76 -4.84 -2.33 19.93
C PRO A 76 -4.03 -1.96 18.66
N LEU A 77 -4.22 -0.77 18.08
CA LEU A 77 -3.37 -0.32 16.95
C LEU A 77 -1.93 -0.13 17.43
N VAL A 78 -0.96 -0.46 16.57
CA VAL A 78 0.46 -0.36 16.90
C VAL A 78 0.96 1.05 16.57
N PRO A 79 1.31 1.89 17.56
CA PRO A 79 1.64 3.29 17.29
C PRO A 79 3.01 3.42 16.64
N PHE A 80 3.09 4.23 15.60
CA PHE A 80 4.32 4.75 15.02
C PHE A 80 4.31 6.27 15.22
N CYS A 81 5.46 6.86 15.55
CA CYS A 81 5.54 8.32 15.64
C CYS A 81 5.94 8.92 14.31
N ARG A 82 5.29 10.02 13.93
CA ARG A 82 5.74 10.86 12.82
C ARG A 82 6.63 11.98 13.35
N VAL A 83 7.74 12.22 12.66
CA VAL A 83 8.68 13.30 12.99
C VAL A 83 9.16 13.97 11.71
N ALA A 84 9.58 15.23 11.81
CA ALA A 84 10.17 16.02 10.74
C ALA A 84 11.29 16.91 11.33
N PRO A 85 12.23 17.42 10.51
CA PRO A 85 13.22 18.41 10.93
C PRO A 85 12.57 19.61 11.64
N GLY A 86 13.29 20.21 12.59
CA GLY A 86 12.81 21.24 13.50
C GLY A 86 13.45 21.15 14.89
N ASP A 87 12.70 21.54 15.92
CA ASP A 87 13.23 21.76 17.27
C ASP A 87 14.07 20.60 17.85
N ASP A 88 13.50 19.39 17.94
CA ASP A 88 14.20 18.19 18.45
C ASP A 88 13.57 16.88 17.94
N PRO A 89 13.71 16.53 16.65
CA PRO A 89 13.12 15.32 16.08
C PRO A 89 13.61 14.04 16.75
N ALA A 90 14.88 13.99 17.14
CA ALA A 90 15.48 12.82 17.79
C ALA A 90 14.96 12.62 19.23
N GLY A 91 14.80 13.70 20.00
CA GLY A 91 14.22 13.66 21.33
C GLY A 91 12.74 13.26 21.28
N GLU A 92 11.97 13.78 20.32
CA GLU A 92 10.57 13.40 20.15
C GLU A 92 10.40 11.94 19.73
N ALA A 93 11.20 11.45 18.78
CA ALA A 93 11.21 10.03 18.40
C ALA A 93 11.55 9.14 19.59
N ARG A 94 12.59 9.48 20.36
CA ARG A 94 12.99 8.73 21.57
C ARG A 94 11.87 8.69 22.59
N ARG A 95 11.23 9.83 22.88
CA ARG A 95 10.10 9.92 23.81
C ARG A 95 8.95 9.01 23.37
N CYS A 96 8.57 9.05 22.09
CA CYS A 96 7.50 8.23 21.58
C CYS A 96 7.82 6.74 21.68
N VAL A 97 9.05 6.34 21.35
CA VAL A 97 9.49 4.93 21.45
C VAL A 97 9.50 4.45 22.91
N GLU A 98 9.96 5.29 23.84
CA GLU A 98 9.89 5.00 25.29
C GLU A 98 8.44 4.89 25.80
N ALA A 99 7.52 5.62 25.16
CA ALA A 99 6.08 5.56 25.45
C ALA A 99 5.34 4.42 24.73
N GLY A 100 6.02 3.63 23.88
CA GLY A 100 5.46 2.44 23.24
C GLY A 100 5.35 2.50 21.71
N ALA A 101 5.83 3.55 21.05
CA ALA A 101 5.90 3.56 19.59
C ALA A 101 6.81 2.43 19.08
N ALA A 102 6.30 1.64 18.14
CA ALA A 102 7.01 0.49 17.56
C ALA A 102 7.76 0.84 16.26
N GLY A 103 7.60 2.04 15.74
CA GLY A 103 8.24 2.50 14.52
C GLY A 103 8.13 4.01 14.30
N ILE A 104 8.68 4.47 13.19
CA ILE A 104 8.79 5.89 12.82
C ILE A 104 8.20 6.10 11.42
N LYS A 105 7.48 7.19 11.20
CA LYS A 105 7.05 7.67 9.87
C LYS A 105 7.82 8.94 9.51
N LEU A 106 8.33 8.98 8.29
CA LEU A 106 8.94 10.15 7.66
C LEU A 106 8.21 10.45 6.36
N HIS A 107 7.91 11.72 6.10
CA HIS A 107 7.23 12.15 4.89
C HIS A 107 7.93 13.35 4.22
N PRO A 108 9.06 13.13 3.52
CA PRO A 108 9.86 14.18 2.88
C PRO A 108 9.05 15.22 2.09
N ALA A 109 8.11 14.79 1.24
CA ALA A 109 7.34 15.69 0.37
C ALA A 109 6.38 16.64 1.11
N SER A 110 5.54 16.13 2.02
CA SER A 110 4.57 16.97 2.73
C SER A 110 5.22 17.85 3.80
N ASP A 111 6.30 17.34 4.41
CA ASP A 111 6.99 18.01 5.51
C ASP A 111 8.15 18.90 5.02
N GLY A 112 8.48 18.82 3.73
CA GLY A 112 9.40 19.74 3.05
C GLY A 112 10.88 19.56 3.41
N PHE A 113 11.37 18.32 3.40
CA PHE A 113 12.77 18.01 3.71
C PHE A 113 13.39 16.95 2.80
N GLU A 114 14.72 16.92 2.73
CA GLU A 114 15.49 15.86 2.06
C GLU A 114 15.75 14.70 3.01
N LEU A 115 15.73 13.46 2.51
CA LEU A 115 15.84 12.28 3.39
C LEU A 115 17.12 12.25 4.23
N ASP A 116 18.24 12.82 3.76
CA ASP A 116 19.50 12.92 4.49
C ASP A 116 19.69 14.22 5.27
N ASP A 117 18.60 14.93 5.58
CA ASP A 117 18.63 16.08 6.47
C ASP A 117 19.41 15.75 7.77
N GLN A 118 20.38 16.61 8.11
CA GLN A 118 21.29 16.36 9.23
C GLN A 118 20.54 16.27 10.56
N GLU A 119 19.40 16.95 10.70
CA GLU A 119 18.57 16.92 11.90
C GLU A 119 17.95 15.54 12.14
N LEU A 120 17.78 14.72 11.10
CA LEU A 120 17.30 13.34 11.20
C LEU A 120 18.40 12.34 11.58
N THR A 121 19.68 12.75 11.67
CA THR A 121 20.79 11.87 12.07
C THR A 121 20.52 11.14 13.39
N GLY A 122 19.98 11.84 14.39
CA GLY A 122 19.63 11.24 15.68
C GLY A 122 18.43 10.28 15.60
N VAL A 123 17.48 10.54 14.70
CA VAL A 123 16.33 9.67 14.43
C VAL A 123 16.81 8.36 13.80
N PHE A 124 17.66 8.43 12.78
CA PHE A 124 18.26 7.25 12.15
C PHE A 124 19.15 6.46 13.10
N GLY A 125 19.94 7.14 13.94
CA GLY A 125 20.75 6.52 14.99
C GLY A 125 19.89 5.73 15.99
N LEU A 126 18.78 6.31 16.45
CA LEU A 126 17.83 5.63 17.33
C LEU A 126 17.24 4.38 16.67
N ALA A 127 16.77 4.50 15.43
CA ALA A 127 16.20 3.38 14.69
C ALA A 127 17.24 2.28 14.42
N HIS A 128 18.49 2.65 14.17
CA HIS A 128 19.61 1.72 14.03
C HIS A 128 19.84 0.92 15.31
N GLU A 129 20.00 1.61 16.45
CA GLU A 129 20.28 0.99 17.75
C GLU A 129 19.15 0.06 18.20
N LEU A 130 17.90 0.48 17.98
CA LEU A 130 16.72 -0.24 18.45
C LEU A 130 16.10 -1.17 17.40
N ARG A 131 16.68 -1.24 16.20
CA ARG A 131 16.19 -2.01 15.05
C ARG A 131 14.73 -1.70 14.69
N LEU A 132 14.39 -0.41 14.68
CA LEU A 132 13.03 0.07 14.41
C LEU A 132 12.74 0.11 12.90
N PRO A 133 11.50 -0.17 12.49
CA PRO A 133 11.00 0.19 11.18
C PRO A 133 10.86 1.72 11.04
N ILE A 134 11.30 2.23 9.89
CA ILE A 134 11.05 3.60 9.43
C ILE A 134 10.26 3.51 8.13
N VAL A 135 8.99 3.89 8.15
CA VAL A 135 8.17 4.04 6.94
C VAL A 135 8.49 5.39 6.34
N VAL A 136 9.01 5.40 5.11
CA VAL A 136 9.37 6.60 4.36
C VAL A 136 8.40 6.75 3.20
N HIS A 137 7.78 7.92 3.08
CA HIS A 137 6.99 8.24 1.89
C HIS A 137 7.87 8.23 0.63
N ALA A 138 7.50 7.41 -0.36
CA ALA A 138 8.15 7.30 -1.67
C ALA A 138 7.11 7.37 -2.81
N GLY A 139 6.16 8.30 -2.67
CA GLY A 139 5.09 8.56 -3.62
C GLY A 139 5.51 9.44 -4.80
N PRO A 140 4.59 9.72 -5.74
CA PRO A 140 4.88 10.43 -6.99
C PRO A 140 5.30 11.89 -6.81
N GLU A 141 5.17 12.45 -5.61
CA GLU A 141 5.62 13.81 -5.27
C GLU A 141 7.13 13.90 -5.03
N ASN A 142 7.80 12.76 -4.79
CA ASN A 142 9.23 12.72 -4.51
C ASN A 142 10.05 12.54 -5.80
N ASP A 143 11.27 13.07 -5.78
CA ASP A 143 12.33 12.55 -6.64
C ASP A 143 12.81 11.18 -6.13
N ALA A 144 13.52 10.43 -6.97
CA ALA A 144 14.13 9.16 -6.56
C ALA A 144 15.08 9.38 -5.37
N LEU A 145 14.89 8.61 -4.30
CA LEU A 145 15.73 8.66 -3.10
C LEU A 145 17.16 8.19 -3.41
N GLY A 146 17.31 7.25 -4.36
CA GLY A 146 18.57 6.99 -5.05
C GLY A 146 19.74 6.62 -4.14
N ASP A 147 20.90 7.19 -4.46
CA ASP A 147 22.15 6.99 -3.72
C ASP A 147 22.06 7.47 -2.27
N THR A 148 21.21 8.46 -1.98
CA THR A 148 20.98 8.95 -0.62
C THR A 148 20.41 7.86 0.28
N LEU A 149 19.41 7.12 -0.21
CA LEU A 149 18.87 5.96 0.50
C LEU A 149 19.93 4.88 0.72
N LEU A 150 20.75 4.58 -0.29
CA LEU A 150 21.82 3.58 -0.17
C LEU A 150 22.86 3.96 0.87
N ALA A 151 23.26 5.23 0.92
CA ALA A 151 24.18 5.76 1.92
C ALA A 151 23.61 5.65 3.35
N LEU A 152 22.31 5.91 3.52
CA LEU A 152 21.64 5.74 4.80
C LEU A 152 21.53 4.28 5.21
N LEU A 153 21.21 3.37 4.30
CA LEU A 153 21.13 1.93 4.57
C LEU A 153 22.49 1.35 4.98
N ASP A 154 23.58 1.80 4.35
CA ASP A 154 24.95 1.40 4.73
C ASP A 154 25.32 1.93 6.12
N ARG A 155 25.08 3.23 6.35
CA ARG A 155 25.40 3.89 7.62
C ARG A 155 24.56 3.38 8.80
N TYR A 156 23.29 3.07 8.55
CA TYR A 156 22.30 2.70 9.56
C TYR A 156 21.76 1.28 9.34
N SER A 157 22.66 0.31 9.20
CA SER A 157 22.35 -1.10 8.90
C SER A 157 21.50 -1.88 9.91
N GLY A 158 21.16 -1.29 11.06
CA GLY A 158 20.17 -1.81 12.01
C GLY A 158 18.76 -1.29 11.78
N ALA A 159 18.59 -0.12 11.15
CA ALA A 159 17.30 0.50 10.87
C ALA A 159 16.63 -0.21 9.70
N ARG A 160 15.32 -0.45 9.79
CA ARG A 160 14.54 -1.16 8.77
C ARG A 160 13.75 -0.15 7.96
N PHE A 161 14.28 0.28 6.82
CA PHE A 161 13.60 1.26 5.97
C PHE A 161 12.51 0.55 5.18
N VAL A 162 11.29 1.08 5.25
CA VAL A 162 10.13 0.64 4.46
C VAL A 162 9.80 1.78 3.50
N LEU A 163 10.02 1.60 2.20
CA LEU A 163 9.56 2.55 1.21
C LEU A 163 8.07 2.33 0.96
N ALA A 164 7.27 3.36 1.18
CA ALA A 164 5.85 3.30 0.91
C ALA A 164 5.55 3.32 -0.60
N HIS A 165 4.34 2.91 -0.98
CA HIS A 165 3.80 3.04 -2.33
C HIS A 165 4.64 2.28 -3.38
N ASP A 166 4.97 1.03 -3.10
CA ASP A 166 5.83 0.16 -3.93
C ASP A 166 7.26 0.67 -4.14
N GLY A 167 7.68 1.71 -3.41
CA GLY A 167 8.91 2.44 -3.69
C GLY A 167 8.92 3.02 -5.10
N LEU A 168 7.76 3.54 -5.57
CA LEU A 168 7.50 3.98 -6.93
C LEU A 168 8.66 4.77 -7.57
N THR A 169 9.18 5.76 -6.84
CA THR A 169 10.23 6.66 -7.31
C THR A 169 11.55 5.95 -7.58
N ASP A 170 11.76 4.80 -6.94
CA ASP A 170 13.02 4.08 -6.96
C ASP A 170 12.93 2.74 -7.70
N LEU A 171 11.72 2.22 -7.95
CA LEU A 171 11.47 0.89 -8.51
C LEU A 171 12.23 0.66 -9.84
N ALA A 172 12.31 1.68 -10.70
CA ALA A 172 12.95 1.59 -12.00
C ALA A 172 14.46 1.31 -11.94
N TRP A 173 15.17 1.84 -10.93
CA TRP A 173 16.61 1.65 -10.77
C TRP A 173 16.93 0.58 -9.74
N LEU A 174 16.07 0.35 -8.74
CA LEU A 174 16.21 -0.75 -7.77
C LEU A 174 16.15 -2.12 -8.46
N ALA A 175 15.42 -2.23 -9.58
CA ALA A 175 15.38 -3.41 -10.43
C ALA A 175 16.79 -3.72 -11.00
N GLY A 176 17.51 -4.64 -10.35
CA GLY A 176 18.84 -5.09 -10.75
C GLY A 176 19.99 -4.62 -9.86
N HIS A 177 19.71 -3.85 -8.79
CA HIS A 177 20.71 -3.50 -7.78
C HIS A 177 20.68 -4.48 -6.59
N PRO A 178 21.83 -4.85 -6.02
CA PRO A 178 21.87 -5.63 -4.78
C PRO A 178 21.37 -4.74 -3.63
N LEU A 179 20.13 -4.99 -3.21
CA LEU A 179 19.50 -4.22 -2.13
C LEU A 179 19.93 -4.75 -0.75
N PRO A 180 20.27 -3.88 0.22
CA PRO A 180 20.50 -4.26 1.60
C PRO A 180 19.34 -5.07 2.20
N ALA A 181 19.63 -5.95 3.15
CA ALA A 181 18.62 -6.80 3.80
C ALA A 181 17.64 -6.01 4.68
N THR A 182 17.95 -4.75 4.98
CA THR A 182 17.15 -3.84 5.80
C THR A 182 16.23 -2.91 5.01
N LEU A 183 16.21 -3.03 3.68
CA LEU A 183 15.27 -2.31 2.83
C LEU A 183 14.03 -3.17 2.54
N PHE A 184 12.87 -2.59 2.81
CA PHE A 184 11.54 -3.16 2.62
C PHE A 184 10.68 -2.20 1.80
N PHE A 185 9.56 -2.72 1.31
CA PHE A 185 8.59 -1.99 0.52
C PHE A 185 7.20 -2.34 1.03
N ASP A 186 6.30 -1.37 1.14
CA ASP A 186 4.89 -1.70 1.28
C ASP A 186 4.18 -1.76 -0.08
N THR A 187 2.93 -2.23 -0.05
CA THR A 187 2.06 -2.38 -1.23
C THR A 187 0.96 -1.33 -1.30
N SER A 188 1.12 -0.18 -0.63
CA SER A 188 0.05 0.82 -0.50
C SER A 188 -0.08 1.69 -1.74
N TRP A 189 -0.37 1.04 -2.88
CA TRP A 189 -0.44 1.66 -4.19
C TRP A 189 -1.58 1.08 -5.04
N TRP A 190 -2.04 1.87 -6.00
CA TRP A 190 -3.25 1.55 -6.77
C TRP A 190 -2.97 0.77 -8.06
N SER A 191 -1.74 0.86 -8.58
CA SER A 191 -1.36 0.33 -9.89
C SER A 191 -0.98 -1.15 -9.78
N PRO A 192 -1.74 -2.08 -10.39
CA PRO A 192 -1.38 -3.49 -10.36
C PRO A 192 -0.12 -3.79 -11.19
N THR A 193 0.29 -2.92 -12.12
CA THR A 193 1.57 -3.09 -12.81
C THR A 193 2.74 -2.89 -11.86
N ASP A 194 2.70 -1.87 -11.01
CA ASP A 194 3.78 -1.57 -10.07
C ASP A 194 3.85 -2.65 -8.99
N LEU A 195 2.71 -3.02 -8.39
CA LEU A 195 2.61 -4.13 -7.43
C LEU A 195 3.19 -5.43 -7.96
N VAL A 196 2.78 -5.84 -9.15
CA VAL A 196 3.27 -7.08 -9.78
C VAL A 196 4.76 -6.97 -10.13
N THR A 197 5.24 -5.78 -10.50
CA THR A 197 6.67 -5.54 -10.77
C THR A 197 7.49 -5.66 -9.50
N LEU A 198 7.06 -5.01 -8.41
CA LEU A 198 7.66 -5.12 -7.08
C LEU A 198 7.73 -6.58 -6.63
N LEU A 199 6.60 -7.28 -6.64
CA LEU A 199 6.50 -8.68 -6.19
C LEU A 199 7.29 -9.64 -7.08
N GLY A 200 7.53 -9.30 -8.35
CA GLY A 200 8.38 -10.07 -9.25
C GLY A 200 9.88 -9.79 -9.08
N ALA A 201 10.27 -8.58 -8.66
CA ALA A 201 11.65 -8.11 -8.62
C ALA A 201 12.28 -8.14 -7.22
N VAL A 202 11.47 -8.05 -6.16
CA VAL A 202 11.91 -7.99 -4.76
C VAL A 202 11.63 -9.32 -4.05
N PRO A 203 12.57 -9.85 -3.24
CA PRO A 203 12.31 -11.02 -2.40
C PRO A 203 11.03 -10.87 -1.56
N PRO A 204 10.16 -11.89 -1.49
CA PRO A 204 8.90 -11.82 -0.74
C PRO A 204 9.07 -11.42 0.73
N GLY A 205 10.19 -11.79 1.36
CA GLY A 205 10.52 -11.38 2.73
C GLY A 205 10.79 -9.88 2.90
N ARG A 206 10.78 -9.10 1.82
CA ARG A 206 11.02 -7.65 1.80
C ARG A 206 9.81 -6.83 1.30
N VAL A 207 8.67 -7.46 1.05
CA VAL A 207 7.42 -6.80 0.64
C VAL A 207 6.39 -6.95 1.76
N LEU A 208 5.70 -5.85 2.10
CA LEU A 208 4.80 -5.75 3.24
C LEU A 208 3.42 -5.25 2.77
N PHE A 209 2.35 -5.83 3.28
CA PHE A 209 1.01 -5.28 3.04
C PHE A 209 0.86 -3.89 3.69
N GLY A 210 0.43 -2.92 2.89
CA GLY A 210 -0.02 -1.60 3.34
C GLY A 210 -1.29 -1.15 2.59
N SER A 211 -2.25 -0.48 3.27
CA SER A 211 -3.44 0.07 2.60
C SER A 211 -3.39 1.58 2.35
N ASP A 212 -2.71 2.33 3.21
CA ASP A 212 -2.69 3.79 3.19
C ASP A 212 -4.11 4.39 3.40
N ILE A 213 -4.88 3.89 4.37
CA ILE A 213 -6.12 4.57 4.80
C ILE A 213 -5.76 5.93 5.41
N PRO A 214 -6.45 7.05 5.08
CA PRO A 214 -7.75 7.22 4.39
C PRO A 214 -7.69 7.41 2.86
N TYR A 215 -6.63 6.99 2.17
CA TYR A 215 -6.58 7.03 0.71
C TYR A 215 -7.18 5.74 0.12
N SER A 216 -6.89 4.57 0.68
CA SER A 216 -7.50 3.28 0.32
C SER A 216 -7.83 2.41 1.54
N THR A 217 -8.82 1.52 1.42
CA THR A 217 -9.23 0.64 2.53
C THR A 217 -8.29 -0.55 2.69
N PRO A 218 -8.13 -1.08 3.91
CA PRO A 218 -7.48 -2.36 4.14
C PRO A 218 -8.07 -3.48 3.29
N THR A 219 -9.39 -3.52 3.07
CA THR A 219 -10.05 -4.54 2.24
C THR A 219 -9.52 -4.53 0.82
N TRP A 220 -9.50 -3.35 0.21
CA TRP A 220 -9.02 -3.17 -1.15
C TRP A 220 -7.52 -3.44 -1.25
N GLY A 221 -6.73 -2.91 -0.32
CA GLY A 221 -5.27 -3.09 -0.27
C GLY A 221 -4.87 -4.57 -0.09
N ALA A 222 -5.54 -5.29 0.80
CA ALA A 222 -5.29 -6.72 1.01
C ALA A 222 -5.66 -7.54 -0.23
N HIS A 223 -6.80 -7.24 -0.88
CA HIS A 223 -7.17 -7.86 -2.15
C HIS A 223 -6.12 -7.60 -3.24
N ALA A 224 -5.70 -6.35 -3.43
CA ALA A 224 -4.70 -5.97 -4.44
C ALA A 224 -3.39 -6.71 -4.20
N THR A 225 -2.91 -6.70 -2.95
CA THR A 225 -1.67 -7.36 -2.52
C THR A 225 -1.72 -8.86 -2.74
N ALA A 226 -2.74 -9.53 -2.20
CA ALA A 226 -2.86 -10.98 -2.26
C ALA A 226 -2.99 -11.46 -3.71
N ARG A 227 -3.83 -10.79 -4.50
CA ARG A 227 -4.06 -11.14 -5.90
C ARG A 227 -2.80 -10.94 -6.75
N CYS A 228 -2.09 -9.83 -6.58
CA CYS A 228 -0.82 -9.60 -7.29
C CYS A 228 0.27 -10.58 -6.86
N ALA A 229 0.33 -10.94 -5.57
CA ALA A 229 1.27 -11.92 -5.03
C ALA A 229 1.03 -13.32 -5.63
N MET A 230 -0.22 -13.77 -5.67
CA MET A 230 -0.59 -15.04 -6.32
C MET A 230 -0.25 -15.03 -7.81
N TYR A 231 -0.51 -13.91 -8.50
CA TYR A 231 -0.16 -13.77 -9.92
C TYR A 231 1.34 -13.79 -10.18
N ALA A 232 2.14 -13.21 -9.27
CA ALA A 232 3.60 -13.28 -9.29
C ALA A 232 4.16 -14.66 -8.89
N GLY A 233 3.29 -15.60 -8.49
CA GLY A 233 3.66 -16.99 -8.18
C GLY A 233 4.13 -17.23 -6.75
N LEU A 234 3.74 -16.37 -5.79
CA LEU A 234 3.96 -16.63 -4.37
C LEU A 234 3.08 -17.79 -3.90
N ASP A 235 3.67 -18.71 -3.15
CA ASP A 235 2.97 -19.76 -2.42
C ASP A 235 2.34 -19.23 -1.12
N ASP A 236 1.59 -20.09 -0.42
CA ASP A 236 0.84 -19.71 0.79
C ASP A 236 1.76 -19.19 1.91
N GLU A 237 2.97 -19.73 2.06
CA GLU A 237 3.94 -19.28 3.07
C GLU A 237 4.43 -17.86 2.77
N ARG A 238 4.84 -17.61 1.53
CA ARG A 238 5.30 -16.28 1.10
C ARG A 238 4.18 -15.26 1.13
N LEU A 239 2.98 -15.65 0.71
CA LEU A 239 1.79 -14.83 0.75
C LEU A 239 1.45 -14.42 2.19
N ALA A 240 1.43 -15.36 3.13
CA ALA A 240 1.16 -15.08 4.55
C ALA A 240 2.20 -14.15 5.17
N SER A 241 3.46 -14.27 4.75
CA SER A 241 4.51 -13.34 5.18
C SER A 241 4.27 -11.92 4.67
N VAL A 242 4.00 -11.75 3.36
CA VAL A 242 3.74 -10.43 2.75
C VAL A 242 2.52 -9.77 3.39
N LEU A 243 1.45 -10.53 3.62
CA LEU A 243 0.18 -10.00 4.11
C LEU A 243 0.17 -9.63 5.60
N GLY A 244 1.19 -9.99 6.36
CA GLY A 244 1.32 -9.51 7.74
C GLY A 244 2.37 -10.21 8.59
N GLY A 245 2.79 -11.42 8.22
CA GLY A 245 3.80 -12.16 8.97
C GLY A 245 5.10 -11.39 9.12
N GLN A 246 5.54 -10.68 8.08
CA GLN A 246 6.78 -9.91 8.12
C GLN A 246 6.62 -8.57 8.85
N SER A 247 5.55 -7.83 8.60
CA SER A 247 5.25 -6.58 9.31
C SER A 247 5.23 -6.78 10.82
N ARG A 248 4.61 -7.86 11.32
CA ARG A 248 4.61 -8.23 12.75
C ARG A 248 6.03 -8.43 13.30
N ARG A 249 6.90 -9.09 12.55
CA ARG A 249 8.31 -9.26 12.97
C ARG A 249 9.06 -7.94 13.00
N LEU A 250 8.77 -7.02 12.08
CA LEU A 250 9.39 -5.71 12.09
C LEU A 250 9.00 -4.91 13.34
N VAL A 251 7.71 -4.87 13.69
CA VAL A 251 7.22 -4.16 14.89
C VAL A 251 7.66 -4.83 16.20
N ASP A 252 7.76 -6.16 16.23
CA ASP A 252 8.30 -6.93 17.37
C ASP A 252 9.82 -6.86 17.48
N ARG A 253 10.48 -6.13 16.56
CA ARG A 253 11.93 -6.02 16.44
C ARG A 253 12.61 -7.39 16.26
N ALA A 254 11.91 -8.41 15.78
CA ALA A 254 12.45 -9.72 15.48
C ALA A 254 13.23 -9.73 14.16
N ASP A 255 14.15 -10.68 13.98
CA ASP A 255 14.92 -10.77 12.73
C ASP A 255 13.98 -11.05 11.53
N PRO A 256 14.13 -10.37 10.39
CA PRO A 256 13.31 -10.63 9.21
C PRO A 256 13.40 -12.09 8.73
N LEU A 257 12.34 -12.58 8.07
CA LEU A 257 12.37 -13.89 7.44
C LEU A 257 13.05 -13.79 6.08
N ASP A 258 14.00 -14.68 5.82
CA ASP A 258 14.49 -14.93 4.48
C ASP A 258 13.57 -15.97 3.81
N LEU A 259 12.85 -15.52 2.78
CA LEU A 259 11.89 -16.34 2.02
C LEU A 259 12.43 -16.70 0.62
N GLY A 260 13.75 -16.58 0.45
CA GLY A 260 14.44 -16.82 -0.79
C GLY A 260 14.33 -15.65 -1.77
N PRO A 261 14.79 -15.87 -3.02
CA PRO A 261 14.86 -14.81 -4.01
C PRO A 261 13.47 -14.37 -4.48
N ALA A 262 13.45 -13.22 -5.17
CA ALA A 262 12.28 -12.79 -5.94
C ALA A 262 11.90 -13.86 -6.99
N PRO A 263 10.60 -13.97 -7.37
CA PRO A 263 10.16 -14.87 -8.44
C PRO A 263 10.90 -14.64 -9.77
N GLY A 264 11.34 -13.41 -10.05
CA GLY A 264 12.23 -13.06 -11.16
C GLY A 264 11.55 -12.89 -12.52
N ALA A 265 10.34 -13.43 -12.72
CA ALA A 265 9.56 -13.21 -13.94
C ALA A 265 8.06 -13.17 -13.63
N VAL A 266 7.41 -12.15 -14.19
CA VAL A 266 5.94 -12.01 -14.15
C VAL A 266 5.38 -12.56 -15.47
N PRO A 267 4.26 -13.32 -15.46
CA PRO A 267 3.67 -13.82 -16.70
C PRO A 267 3.27 -12.68 -17.66
N PRO A 268 3.55 -12.81 -18.97
CA PRO A 268 3.12 -11.82 -19.96
C PRO A 268 1.59 -11.80 -20.05
N LEU A 269 1.04 -10.62 -20.31
CA LEU A 269 -0.40 -10.43 -20.41
C LEU A 269 -0.89 -10.76 -21.83
N ASP A 270 -2.04 -11.41 -21.95
CA ASP A 270 -2.71 -11.59 -23.24
C ASP A 270 -3.00 -10.22 -23.88
N PRO A 271 -2.76 -10.01 -25.19
CA PRO A 271 -2.92 -8.69 -25.82
C PRO A 271 -4.31 -8.07 -25.68
N LEU A 272 -5.38 -8.88 -25.59
CA LEU A 272 -6.74 -8.35 -25.40
C LEU A 272 -6.99 -7.97 -23.94
N LEU A 273 -6.39 -8.70 -22.99
CA LEU A 273 -6.38 -8.30 -21.58
C LEU A 273 -5.54 -7.05 -21.35
N GLU A 274 -4.40 -6.91 -22.01
CA GLU A 274 -3.56 -5.71 -21.95
C GLU A 274 -4.32 -4.49 -22.43
N ARG A 275 -5.01 -4.61 -23.57
CA ARG A 275 -5.86 -3.53 -24.08
C ARG A 275 -6.96 -3.14 -23.09
N LEU A 276 -7.62 -4.09 -22.46
CA LEU A 276 -8.62 -3.83 -21.41
C LEU A 276 -7.99 -3.14 -20.20
N TYR A 277 -6.88 -3.67 -19.70
CA TYR A 277 -6.14 -3.14 -18.56
C TYR A 277 -5.72 -1.69 -18.78
N VAL A 278 -5.15 -1.35 -19.95
CA VAL A 278 -4.73 0.02 -20.27
C VAL A 278 -5.88 1.02 -20.17
N TYR A 279 -7.07 0.68 -20.68
CA TYR A 279 -8.23 1.56 -20.56
C TYR A 279 -8.71 1.69 -19.11
N LEU A 280 -8.67 0.61 -18.33
CA LEU A 280 -9.06 0.65 -16.91
C LEU A 280 -8.06 1.48 -16.08
N ALA A 281 -6.76 1.27 -16.27
CA ALA A 281 -5.71 2.03 -15.59
C ALA A 281 -5.81 3.53 -15.91
N ALA A 282 -6.02 3.88 -17.18
CA ALA A 282 -6.29 5.25 -17.58
C ALA A 282 -7.57 5.83 -16.95
N ALA A 283 -8.54 4.97 -16.59
CA ALA A 283 -9.79 5.39 -15.98
C ALA A 283 -9.69 5.60 -14.46
N VAL A 284 -8.74 4.95 -13.78
CA VAL A 284 -8.52 5.14 -12.34
C VAL A 284 -8.03 6.56 -12.03
N GLU A 285 -7.12 7.09 -12.82
CA GLU A 285 -6.55 8.43 -12.61
C GLU A 285 -7.61 9.55 -12.42
N PRO A 286 -8.56 9.77 -13.35
CA PRO A 286 -9.55 10.84 -13.19
C PRO A 286 -10.43 10.61 -11.96
N THR A 287 -10.75 9.36 -11.62
CA THR A 287 -11.53 9.09 -10.40
C THR A 287 -10.80 9.50 -9.12
N LYS A 288 -9.47 9.45 -9.10
CA LYS A 288 -8.69 9.97 -7.96
C LYS A 288 -8.66 11.50 -7.88
N ARG A 289 -9.12 12.19 -8.92
CA ARG A 289 -9.34 13.65 -8.94
C ARG A 289 -10.82 14.04 -8.76
N GLY A 290 -11.68 13.08 -8.43
CA GLY A 290 -13.13 13.31 -8.30
C GLY A 290 -13.87 13.42 -9.63
N GLU A 291 -13.21 13.09 -10.74
CA GLU A 291 -13.80 13.17 -12.09
C GLU A 291 -14.46 11.85 -12.52
N PRO A 292 -15.51 11.92 -13.36
CA PRO A 292 -16.14 10.72 -13.90
C PRO A 292 -15.25 10.02 -14.94
N LEU A 293 -15.41 8.70 -15.09
CA LEU A 293 -14.67 7.87 -16.05
C LEU A 293 -14.81 8.30 -17.53
N GLY A 294 -15.90 8.96 -17.89
CA GLY A 294 -16.16 9.42 -19.25
C GLY A 294 -16.10 8.30 -20.30
N GLN A 295 -15.37 8.54 -21.40
CA GLN A 295 -15.30 7.60 -22.53
C GLN A 295 -14.52 6.31 -22.21
N LEU A 296 -13.67 6.31 -21.18
CA LEU A 296 -12.84 5.16 -20.82
C LEU A 296 -13.67 3.96 -20.35
N LEU A 297 -14.78 4.22 -19.65
CA LEU A 297 -15.75 3.18 -19.29
C LEU A 297 -16.30 2.45 -20.52
N ASN A 298 -16.72 3.19 -21.55
CA ASN A 298 -17.24 2.61 -22.79
C ASN A 298 -16.17 1.77 -23.51
N LEU A 299 -14.91 2.25 -23.55
CA LEU A 299 -13.80 1.53 -24.16
C LEU A 299 -13.49 0.21 -23.42
N ALA A 300 -13.47 0.23 -22.09
CA ALA A 300 -13.30 -0.97 -21.26
C ALA A 300 -14.43 -1.98 -21.49
N ARG A 301 -15.70 -1.53 -21.53
CA ARG A 301 -16.84 -2.40 -21.83
C ARG A 301 -16.77 -3.03 -23.22
N HIS A 302 -16.30 -2.29 -24.22
CA HIS A 302 -16.08 -2.85 -25.55
C HIS A 302 -15.01 -3.94 -25.56
N CYS A 303 -13.96 -3.81 -24.74
CA CYS A 303 -12.92 -4.82 -24.62
C CYS A 303 -13.43 -6.12 -23.97
N CYS A 304 -14.47 -6.06 -23.14
CA CYS A 304 -15.09 -7.25 -22.53
C CYS A 304 -15.88 -8.14 -23.51
N ARG A 305 -16.07 -7.70 -24.77
CA ARG A 305 -16.85 -8.43 -25.79
C ARG A 305 -15.99 -9.45 -26.54
N VAL A 306 -15.42 -10.42 -25.83
CA VAL A 306 -14.62 -11.50 -26.41
C VAL A 306 -15.49 -12.68 -26.88
N ARG A 307 -14.95 -13.51 -27.78
CA ARG A 307 -15.64 -14.73 -28.26
C ARG A 307 -15.80 -15.76 -27.14
N SER A 308 -16.82 -16.60 -27.26
CA SER A 308 -17.16 -17.61 -26.25
C SER A 308 -16.04 -18.60 -25.91
N GLY A 309 -15.14 -18.88 -26.85
CA GLY A 309 -13.99 -19.78 -26.68
C GLY A 309 -12.67 -19.10 -26.30
N HIS A 310 -12.68 -17.82 -25.91
CA HIS A 310 -11.46 -17.13 -25.48
C HIS A 310 -10.91 -17.74 -24.17
N PRO A 311 -9.60 -18.02 -24.04
CA PRO A 311 -9.03 -18.67 -22.85
C PRO A 311 -9.24 -17.88 -21.56
N HIS A 312 -9.23 -16.54 -21.64
CA HIS A 312 -9.45 -15.65 -20.49
C HIS A 312 -10.88 -15.14 -20.34
N ARG A 313 -11.88 -15.81 -20.95
CA ARG A 313 -13.26 -15.32 -20.96
C ARG A 313 -13.82 -14.99 -19.56
N ALA A 314 -13.54 -15.83 -18.56
CA ALA A 314 -13.97 -15.59 -17.18
C ALA A 314 -13.43 -14.28 -16.59
N VAL A 315 -12.21 -13.87 -16.96
CA VAL A 315 -11.62 -12.59 -16.53
C VAL A 315 -12.38 -11.43 -17.15
N PHE A 316 -12.70 -11.48 -18.44
CA PHE A 316 -13.50 -10.44 -19.10
C PHE A 316 -14.93 -10.35 -18.54
N GLU A 317 -15.55 -11.48 -18.24
CA GLU A 317 -16.89 -11.52 -17.62
C GLU A 317 -16.84 -10.95 -16.19
N SER A 318 -15.80 -11.26 -15.42
CA SER A 318 -15.59 -10.71 -14.08
C SER A 318 -15.32 -9.22 -14.07
N VAL A 319 -14.51 -8.72 -15.01
CA VAL A 319 -14.33 -7.28 -15.20
C VAL A 319 -15.63 -6.60 -15.58
N ARG A 320 -16.41 -7.19 -16.50
CA ARG A 320 -17.71 -6.62 -16.89
C ARG A 320 -18.65 -6.49 -15.68
N GLU A 321 -18.68 -7.49 -14.81
CA GLU A 321 -19.47 -7.44 -13.57
C GLU A 321 -19.05 -6.28 -12.66
N LEU A 322 -17.74 -6.04 -12.47
CA LEU A 322 -17.26 -4.88 -11.70
C LEU A 322 -17.70 -3.55 -12.32
N LEU A 323 -17.69 -3.46 -13.66
CA LEU A 323 -18.17 -2.27 -14.37
C LEU A 323 -19.70 -2.11 -14.25
N ASP A 324 -20.46 -3.20 -14.30
CA ASP A 324 -21.92 -3.20 -14.09
C ASP A 324 -22.26 -2.71 -12.66
N ARG A 325 -21.53 -3.19 -11.65
CA ARG A 325 -21.63 -2.70 -10.25
C ARG A 325 -21.29 -1.22 -10.14
N TYR A 326 -20.21 -0.77 -10.79
CA TYR A 326 -19.85 0.64 -10.80
C TYR A 326 -20.99 1.50 -11.36
N GLU A 327 -21.54 1.16 -12.52
CA GLU A 327 -22.63 1.92 -13.14
C GLU A 327 -23.91 1.93 -12.28
N GLN A 328 -24.22 0.81 -11.63
CA GLN A 328 -25.40 0.67 -10.80
C GLN A 328 -25.29 1.44 -9.47
N HIS A 329 -24.10 1.47 -8.85
CA HIS A 329 -23.94 1.93 -7.48
C HIS A 329 -23.23 3.27 -7.34
N ALA A 330 -22.27 3.62 -8.21
CA ALA A 330 -21.51 4.87 -8.11
C ALA A 330 -22.38 6.14 -7.98
N PRO A 331 -23.52 6.28 -8.70
CA PRO A 331 -24.41 7.44 -8.52
C PRO A 331 -25.02 7.60 -7.13
N HIS A 332 -24.98 6.55 -6.30
CA HIS A 332 -25.58 6.49 -4.97
C HIS A 332 -24.55 6.39 -3.84
N LEU A 333 -23.27 6.24 -4.18
CA LEU A 333 -22.17 6.20 -3.22
C LEU A 333 -21.77 7.62 -2.81
N THR A 334 -21.46 7.80 -1.54
CA THR A 334 -20.88 9.03 -1.00
C THR A 334 -19.45 8.79 -0.57
N THR A 335 -18.52 9.59 -1.09
CA THR A 335 -17.16 9.66 -0.59
C THR A 335 -17.09 10.77 0.47
N GLY A 336 -16.27 10.56 1.51
CA GLY A 336 -15.93 11.60 2.48
C GLY A 336 -14.53 12.15 2.23
N ASN A 337 -14.09 12.09 0.97
CA ASN A 337 -12.80 12.57 0.49
C ASN A 337 -12.95 13.06 -0.96
N GLN A 338 -11.86 13.49 -1.58
CA GLN A 338 -11.86 14.05 -2.93
C GLN A 338 -11.99 13.02 -4.07
N TYR A 339 -11.99 11.72 -3.79
CA TYR A 339 -12.10 10.69 -4.82
C TYR A 339 -13.55 10.57 -5.32
N ALA A 340 -13.68 10.17 -6.58
CA ALA A 340 -14.96 9.87 -7.18
C ALA A 340 -15.53 8.58 -6.56
N PRO A 341 -16.85 8.52 -6.32
CA PRO A 341 -17.47 7.32 -5.80
C PRO A 341 -17.26 6.11 -6.73
N GLY A 342 -16.91 4.96 -6.16
CA GLY A 342 -16.69 3.72 -6.91
C GLY A 342 -15.34 3.61 -7.62
N TRP A 343 -14.36 4.50 -7.34
CA TRP A 343 -13.01 4.40 -7.90
C TRP A 343 -12.35 3.03 -7.62
N ASP A 344 -12.63 2.47 -6.45
CA ASP A 344 -12.15 1.17 -5.96
C ASP A 344 -12.70 -0.01 -6.78
N LEU A 345 -13.93 0.07 -7.31
CA LEU A 345 -14.47 -0.91 -8.27
C LEU A 345 -13.68 -0.91 -9.58
N VAL A 346 -13.36 0.28 -10.08
CA VAL A 346 -12.59 0.45 -11.33
C VAL A 346 -11.14 0.00 -11.14
N ALA A 347 -10.55 0.33 -9.99
CA ALA A 347 -9.20 -0.11 -9.63
C ALA A 347 -9.16 -1.65 -9.42
N THR A 348 -10.18 -2.23 -8.80
CA THR A 348 -10.36 -3.70 -8.70
C THR A 348 -10.45 -4.33 -10.09
N ALA A 349 -11.20 -3.73 -11.01
CA ALA A 349 -11.30 -4.22 -12.38
C ALA A 349 -9.95 -4.18 -13.10
N ALA A 350 -9.16 -3.12 -12.89
CA ALA A 350 -7.80 -3.03 -13.42
C ALA A 350 -6.90 -4.14 -12.86
N ILE A 351 -6.96 -4.42 -11.55
CA ILE A 351 -6.22 -5.53 -10.93
C ILE A 351 -6.64 -6.86 -11.55
N VAL A 352 -7.94 -7.15 -11.63
CA VAL A 352 -8.47 -8.40 -12.21
C VAL A 352 -8.02 -8.59 -13.65
N ALA A 353 -8.08 -7.54 -14.47
CA ALA A 353 -7.61 -7.57 -15.86
C ALA A 353 -6.09 -7.82 -15.96
N ARG A 354 -5.31 -7.26 -15.03
CA ARG A 354 -3.84 -7.36 -15.00
C ARG A 354 -3.33 -8.72 -14.50
N THR A 355 -4.16 -9.47 -13.77
CA THR A 355 -3.77 -10.68 -13.03
C THR A 355 -4.61 -11.91 -13.41
N PRO A 356 -4.66 -12.33 -14.70
CA PRO A 356 -5.40 -13.51 -15.10
C PRO A 356 -4.86 -14.79 -14.44
N GLY A 357 -5.73 -15.79 -14.25
CA GLY A 357 -5.35 -17.08 -13.66
C GLY A 357 -5.38 -17.11 -12.13
N THR A 358 -5.59 -15.98 -11.47
CA THR A 358 -5.91 -15.93 -10.03
C THR A 358 -7.41 -16.17 -9.81
N PRO A 359 -7.82 -16.69 -8.64
CA PRO A 359 -9.22 -17.01 -8.34
C PRO A 359 -10.18 -15.85 -8.61
N LEU A 360 -11.39 -16.18 -9.06
CA LEU A 360 -12.47 -15.23 -9.31
C LEU A 360 -13.72 -15.67 -8.53
N PRO A 361 -14.61 -14.76 -8.15
CA PRO A 361 -15.89 -15.13 -7.56
C PRO A 361 -16.73 -15.93 -8.55
N ASP A 362 -17.64 -16.75 -8.01
CA ASP A 362 -18.74 -17.33 -8.78
C ASP A 362 -19.77 -16.22 -9.03
N LEU A 363 -19.95 -15.83 -10.31
CA LEU A 363 -20.75 -14.67 -10.74
C LEU A 363 -22.11 -15.03 -11.31
#